data_AF-A0A2V8K464-F1
#
_entry.id   AF-A0A2V8K464-F1
#
_cell.length_a   1.000
_cell.length_b   1.000
_cell.length_c   1.000
_cell.angle_alpha   90.00
_cell.angle_beta   90.00
_cell.angle_gamma   90.00
#
_symmetry.space_group_name_H-M   'P 1'
#
loop_
_entity.id
_entity.type
_entity.pdbx_description
1 polymer ?
#
loop_
_entity_poly.entity_id
_entity_poly.type
_entity_poly.pdbx_seq_one_letter_code
_entity_poly.pdbx_strand_id
1 'polypeptide(L)'
;MHNFVGHPNALQNPVPTDSSAVKRTELLSCEGQTVSCVEVAGRPDLDAEEFTPVLALHAGEPFSAAKIEQSVLALEPAGKFQDVRVDLRPELECVRVLLIIN
;
A
#
# COMPACT_ATOMS: atom_id res chain seq x y z
N MET A 1 -53.28 2.22 20.32
CA MET A 1 -52.28 1.43 19.56
C MET A 1 -51.51 2.44 18.73
N HIS A 2 -50.35 2.92 19.21
CA HIS A 2 -49.57 3.95 18.52
C HIS A 2 -48.09 3.52 18.40
N ASN A 3 -47.51 3.91 17.26
CA ASN A 3 -46.08 3.94 16.89
C ASN A 3 -45.43 2.62 16.42
N PHE A 4 -44.55 2.60 15.41
CA PHE A 4 -43.61 3.63 14.96
C PHE A 4 -43.36 3.50 13.43
N VAL A 5 -43.39 4.62 12.71
CA VAL A 5 -42.87 4.76 11.34
C VAL A 5 -41.34 4.78 11.42
N GLY A 6 -40.67 3.78 10.84
CA GLY A 6 -39.22 3.80 10.63
C GLY A 6 -38.90 4.31 9.22
N HIS A 7 -38.61 5.60 9.09
CA HIS A 7 -37.94 6.15 7.91
C HIS A 7 -36.40 6.19 8.13
N PRO A 8 -35.62 6.34 7.05
CA PRO A 8 -34.37 5.60 6.82
C PRO A 8 -33.11 6.47 6.99
N ASN A 9 -32.07 5.97 7.65
CA ASN A 9 -30.66 6.27 7.35
C ASN A 9 -29.73 5.66 8.40
N ALA A 10 -28.76 4.89 7.94
CA ALA A 10 -27.38 4.99 8.43
C ALA A 10 -26.49 4.23 7.44
N LEU A 11 -25.91 4.98 6.51
CA LEU A 11 -24.54 4.75 6.05
C LEU A 11 -24.19 3.28 5.75
N GLN A 12 -24.76 2.75 4.68
CA GLN A 12 -24.11 1.65 3.95
C GLN A 12 -22.86 2.22 3.28
N ASN A 13 -21.81 2.47 4.06
CA ASN A 13 -20.48 2.43 3.52
C ASN A 13 -20.28 0.94 3.17
N PRO A 14 -20.17 0.55 1.89
CA PRO A 14 -19.86 -0.82 1.57
C PRO A 14 -18.56 -1.13 2.29
N VAL A 15 -18.60 -2.08 3.23
CA VAL A 15 -17.39 -2.58 3.88
C VAL A 15 -16.50 -3.05 2.73
N PRO A 16 -15.30 -2.48 2.53
CA PRO A 16 -14.43 -3.00 1.50
C PRO A 16 -13.89 -4.32 2.07
N THR A 17 -14.55 -5.44 1.79
CA THR A 17 -14.00 -6.81 1.96
C THR A 17 -12.98 -7.09 0.86
N ASP A 18 -12.18 -6.10 0.53
CA ASP A 18 -11.02 -6.17 -0.33
C ASP A 18 -9.97 -5.37 0.44
N SER A 19 -9.10 -6.06 1.16
CA SER A 19 -7.97 -5.44 1.87
C SER A 19 -7.16 -4.54 0.92
N SER A 20 -7.22 -4.81 -0.38
CA SER A 20 -6.64 -4.01 -1.46
C SER A 20 -7.36 -2.67 -1.72
N ALA A 21 -8.67 -2.53 -1.50
CA ALA A 21 -9.42 -1.30 -1.75
C ALA A 21 -9.25 -0.25 -0.64
N VAL A 22 -9.17 -0.72 0.61
CA VAL A 22 -8.85 0.16 1.76
C VAL A 22 -7.42 0.68 1.61
N LYS A 23 -6.47 -0.23 1.31
CA LYS A 23 -5.08 0.14 1.01
C LYS A 23 -4.98 1.14 -0.13
N ARG A 24 -5.69 0.92 -1.26
CA ARG A 24 -5.74 1.89 -2.36
C ARG A 24 -6.23 3.27 -1.92
N THR A 25 -7.30 3.36 -1.14
CA THR A 25 -7.85 4.66 -0.72
C THR A 25 -6.88 5.44 0.19
N GLU A 26 -6.16 4.73 1.06
CA GLU A 26 -5.11 5.33 1.89
C GLU A 26 -3.88 5.74 1.07
N LEU A 27 -3.56 5.00 -0.01
CA LEU A 27 -2.53 5.42 -0.96
C LEU A 27 -2.85 6.72 -1.67
N LEU A 28 -4.08 6.87 -2.15
CA LEU A 28 -4.50 8.12 -2.79
C LEU A 28 -4.43 9.31 -1.82
N SER A 29 -4.61 9.06 -0.52
CA SER A 29 -4.54 10.13 0.50
C SER A 29 -3.10 10.58 0.78
N CYS A 30 -2.10 9.73 0.55
CA CYS A 30 -0.69 10.09 0.66
C CYS A 30 -0.10 10.69 -0.63
N GLU A 31 -0.86 10.82 -1.73
CA GLU A 31 -0.34 11.36 -2.98
C GLU A 31 0.31 12.75 -2.79
N GLY A 32 1.58 12.86 -3.18
CA GLY A 32 2.38 14.07 -3.05
C GLY A 32 2.94 14.31 -1.64
N GLN A 33 2.64 13.46 -0.66
CA GLN A 33 3.17 13.56 0.70
C GLN A 33 4.45 12.75 0.86
N THR A 34 5.35 13.20 1.74
CA THR A 34 6.65 12.56 1.93
C THR A 34 6.52 11.16 2.50
N VAL A 35 7.16 10.18 1.86
CA VAL A 35 7.22 8.81 2.36
C VAL A 35 8.15 8.73 3.56
N SER A 36 7.70 8.15 4.67
CA SER A 36 8.55 7.93 5.86
C SER A 36 9.66 6.93 5.58
N CYS A 37 9.29 5.74 5.13
CA CYS A 37 10.22 4.64 4.86
C CYS A 37 9.71 3.79 3.71
N VAL A 38 10.64 3.29 2.90
CA VAL A 38 10.39 2.27 1.89
C VAL A 38 11.30 1.10 2.19
N GLU A 39 10.70 -0.06 2.43
CA GLU A 39 11.42 -1.30 2.71
C GLU A 39 10.91 -2.40 1.79
N VAL A 40 11.81 -3.32 1.45
CA VAL A 40 11.47 -4.58 0.82
C VAL A 40 11.63 -5.67 1.88
N ALA A 41 10.64 -6.56 1.99
CA ALA A 41 10.70 -7.75 2.82
C ALA A 41 10.47 -8.98 1.94
N GLY A 42 11.20 -10.05 2.22
CA GLY A 42 11.14 -11.26 1.41
C GLY A 42 11.44 -12.51 2.22
N ARG A 43 11.53 -13.64 1.52
CA ARG A 43 12.03 -14.90 2.08
C ARG A 43 13.45 -14.69 2.62
N PRO A 44 13.88 -15.41 3.67
CA PRO A 44 15.22 -15.27 4.25
C PRO A 44 16.36 -15.69 3.32
N ASP A 45 16.05 -16.41 2.24
CA ASP A 45 16.99 -16.79 1.17
C ASP A 45 17.18 -15.65 0.14
N LEU A 46 16.44 -14.56 0.29
CA LEU A 46 16.38 -13.42 -0.62
C LEU A 46 16.84 -12.16 0.13
N ASP A 47 17.88 -11.52 -0.40
CA ASP A 47 18.39 -10.26 0.13
C ASP A 47 17.50 -9.11 -0.31
N ALA A 48 16.41 -8.88 0.44
CA ALA A 48 15.43 -7.85 0.15
C ALA A 48 16.07 -6.44 0.06
N GLU A 49 17.13 -6.19 0.83
CA GLU A 49 17.88 -4.93 0.82
C GLU A 49 18.56 -4.63 -0.53
N GLU A 50 18.91 -5.66 -1.33
CA GLU A 50 19.49 -5.47 -2.67
C GLU A 50 18.48 -4.87 -3.66
N PHE A 51 17.19 -4.99 -3.36
CA PHE A 51 16.13 -4.49 -4.23
C PHE A 51 15.64 -3.09 -3.86
N THR A 52 15.86 -2.63 -2.63
CA THR A 52 15.59 -1.26 -2.19
C THR A 52 16.13 -0.19 -3.16
N PRO A 53 17.38 -0.26 -3.67
CA PRO A 53 17.88 0.72 -4.64
C PRO A 53 17.22 0.64 -6.03
N VAL A 54 16.57 -0.47 -6.37
CA VAL A 54 15.91 -0.69 -7.65
C VAL A 54 14.49 -0.09 -7.67
N LEU A 55 13.95 0.25 -6.50
CA LEU A 55 12.65 0.89 -6.35
C LEU A 55 12.65 2.28 -6.97
N ALA A 56 11.54 2.65 -7.60
CA ALA A 56 11.32 3.99 -8.14
C ALA A 56 10.90 5.02 -7.09
N LEU A 57 10.56 4.55 -5.87
CA LEU A 57 10.16 5.37 -4.74
C LEU A 57 11.11 5.14 -3.57
N HIS A 58 11.62 6.23 -3.00
CA HIS A 58 12.54 6.20 -1.86
C HIS A 58 11.95 6.94 -0.66
N ALA A 59 12.47 6.64 0.54
CA ALA A 59 12.15 7.39 1.74
C ALA A 59 12.54 8.87 1.57
N GLY A 60 11.71 9.79 2.05
CA GLY A 60 11.91 11.23 1.88
C GLY A 60 11.44 11.79 0.53
N GLU A 61 11.03 10.95 -0.42
CA GLU A 61 10.43 11.41 -1.68
C GLU A 61 8.90 11.56 -1.57
N PRO A 62 8.28 12.39 -2.42
CA PRO A 62 6.83 12.44 -2.52
C PRO A 62 6.26 11.10 -2.99
N PHE A 63 5.34 10.56 -2.22
CA PHE A 63 4.60 9.35 -2.52
C PHE A 63 3.81 9.54 -3.82
N SER A 64 3.88 8.53 -4.69
CA SER A 64 3.10 8.47 -5.92
C SER A 64 2.73 7.03 -6.22
N ALA A 65 1.44 6.79 -6.47
CA ALA A 65 0.95 5.47 -6.86
C ALA A 65 1.67 4.95 -8.11
N ALA A 66 1.97 5.83 -9.08
CA ALA A 66 2.73 5.47 -10.27
C ALA A 66 4.14 4.95 -9.93
N LYS A 67 4.84 5.57 -8.97
CA LYS A 67 6.16 5.10 -8.53
C LYS A 67 6.07 3.74 -7.79
N ILE A 68 5.00 3.49 -7.04
CA ILE A 68 4.77 2.17 -6.42
C ILE A 68 4.65 1.09 -7.51
N GLU A 69 3.83 1.33 -8.54
CA GLU A 69 3.68 0.38 -9.63
C GLU A 69 5.00 0.19 -10.41
N GLN A 70 5.76 1.27 -10.63
CA GLN A 70 7.10 1.17 -11.21
C GLN A 70 8.05 0.34 -10.35
N SER A 71 8.01 0.48 -9.03
CA SER A 71 8.80 -0.34 -8.11
C SER A 71 8.42 -1.82 -8.21
N VAL A 72 7.11 -2.14 -8.28
CA VAL A 72 6.66 -3.52 -8.47
C VAL A 72 7.14 -4.08 -9.82
N LEU A 73 6.99 -3.32 -10.90
CA LEU A 73 7.45 -3.70 -12.24
C LEU A 73 8.98 -3.80 -12.35
N ALA A 74 9.73 -3.06 -11.52
CA ALA A 74 11.18 -3.15 -11.46
C ALA A 74 11.64 -4.38 -10.64
N LEU A 75 10.85 -4.79 -9.65
CA LEU A 75 11.09 -6.00 -8.85
C LEU A 75 10.82 -7.28 -9.63
N GLU A 76 9.72 -7.36 -10.39
CA GLU A 76 9.36 -8.57 -11.15
C GLU A 76 10.51 -9.15 -12.02
N PRO A 77 11.28 -8.35 -12.79
CA PRO A 77 12.43 -8.85 -13.53
C PRO A 77 13.71 -8.95 -12.69
N ALA A 78 13.81 -8.23 -11.56
CA ALA A 78 14.99 -8.24 -10.70
C ALA A 78 15.17 -9.56 -9.95
N GLY A 79 14.10 -10.33 -9.75
CA GLY A 79 14.17 -11.66 -9.14
C GLY A 79 13.06 -12.61 -9.55
N LYS A 80 13.20 -13.89 -9.17
CA LYS A 80 12.22 -14.94 -9.49
C LYS A 80 11.11 -15.00 -8.44
N PHE A 81 10.44 -13.88 -8.21
CA PHE A 81 9.32 -13.80 -7.27
C PHE A 81 8.04 -14.31 -7.95
N GLN A 82 7.20 -15.05 -7.23
CA GLN A 82 5.90 -15.46 -7.76
C GLN A 82 4.84 -14.36 -7.60
N ASP A 83 5.01 -13.50 -6.59
CA ASP A 83 4.06 -12.47 -6.24
C ASP A 83 4.77 -11.32 -5.51
N VAL A 84 4.37 -10.09 -5.81
CA VAL A 84 4.85 -8.87 -5.15
C VAL A 84 3.66 -8.17 -4.53
N ARG A 85 3.64 -8.06 -3.21
CA ARG A 85 2.57 -7.38 -2.47
C ARG A 85 3.06 -6.08 -1.88
N VAL A 86 2.23 -5.05 -1.97
CA VAL A 86 2.52 -3.76 -1.32
C VAL A 86 1.68 -3.68 -0.05
N ASP A 87 2.36 -3.59 1.08
CA ASP A 87 1.77 -3.33 2.39
C ASP A 87 2.10 -1.91 2.82
N LEU A 88 1.10 -1.20 3.32
CA LEU A 88 1.21 0.21 3.65
C LEU A 88 0.81 0.36 5.08
N ARG A 89 1.73 0.87 5.87
CA ARG A 89 1.52 1.08 7.29
C ARG A 89 1.39 2.58 7.52
N PRO A 90 0.32 3.04 8.18
CA PRO A 90 0.24 4.42 8.59
C PRO A 90 1.41 4.73 9.54
N GLU A 91 2.13 5.81 9.25
CA GLU A 91 3.28 6.27 10.04
C GLU A 91 3.17 7.80 10.25
N LEU A 92 4.01 8.35 11.13
CA LEU A 92 4.00 9.77 11.51
C LEU A 92 4.10 10.75 10.34
N GLU A 93 4.81 10.44 9.25
CA GLU A 93 5.02 11.40 8.15
C GLU A 93 4.07 11.16 6.96
N CYS A 94 3.75 9.91 6.63
CA CYS A 94 2.56 9.55 5.84
C CYS A 94 2.27 8.06 5.92
N VAL A 95 3.13 7.27 5.30
CA VAL A 95 3.06 5.81 5.27
C VAL A 95 4.47 5.24 5.18
N ARG A 96 4.64 4.07 5.80
CA ARG A 96 5.73 3.15 5.50
C ARG A 96 5.26 2.18 4.45
N VAL A 97 6.01 2.11 3.36
CA VAL A 97 5.77 1.18 2.24
C VAL A 97 6.62 -0.05 2.46
N LEU A 98 5.98 -1.21 2.53
CA LEU A 98 6.63 -2.51 2.65
C LEU A 98 6.29 -3.37 1.43
N LEU A 99 7.28 -3.65 0.59
CA LEU A 99 7.11 -4.53 -0.57
C LEU A 99 7.47 -5.95 -0.17
N ILE A 100 6.48 -6.84 -0.17
CA ILE A 100 6.62 -8.23 0.24
C ILE A 100 6.75 -9.10 -1.01
N ILE A 101 7.93 -9.69 -1.21
CA ILE A 101 8.23 -10.61 -2.32
C ILE A 101 8.12 -12.07 -1.85
N ASN A 102 7.43 -12.92 -2.63
CA ASN A 102 7.07 -14.30 -2.25
C ASN A 102 7.61 -15.39 -3.19
#